data_AF-A0A4Z1RC51-F1
#
_entry.id   AF-A0A4Z1RC51-F1
#
_cell.length_a   1.000
_cell.length_b   1.000
_cell.length_c   1.000
_cell.angle_alpha   90.00
_cell.angle_beta   90.00
_cell.angle_gamma   90.00
#
_symmetry.space_group_name_H-M   'P 1'
#
loop_
_entity.id
_entity.type
_entity.pdbx_description
1 polymer ?
#
loop_
_entity_poly.entity_id
_entity_poly.type
_entity_poly.pdbx_seq_one_letter_code
_entity_poly.pdbx_strand_id
1 'polypeptide(L)'
;MTSRPLRLLFVALGATGLAACQDIGDTPATHVSTTAPIVVTAAPPPADVPSHDPQLRPGSRAAPPMLHPVALGPFETGNPTAESITGSITIEGSRIVGENGAEFVTERIAILRGGDEFLPGQRYADAMMIGTEHPVELRRVVAETWPTRVPGNAICRDMKTGYLAITKVAEGEHDVVRVMGLRGQDMPAPSAQDVVVCASSSYYARR
;
A
#
# COMPACT_ATOMS: atom_id res chain seq x y z
N MET A 1 -17.48 8.88 43.63
CA MET A 1 -16.33 9.06 44.54
C MET A 1 -15.71 7.71 44.81
N THR A 2 -14.58 7.40 44.18
CA THR A 2 -13.55 6.47 44.69
C THR A 2 -12.33 6.58 43.77
N SER A 3 -11.42 7.48 44.17
CA SER A 3 -10.09 7.64 43.59
C SER A 3 -9.23 6.40 43.81
N ARG A 4 -8.38 6.05 42.84
CA ARG A 4 -7.16 5.29 43.10
C ARG A 4 -5.95 5.91 42.39
N PRO A 5 -4.76 5.90 43.04
CA PRO A 5 -3.72 6.87 42.78
C PRO A 5 -2.59 6.37 41.86
N LEU A 6 -2.10 7.32 41.07
CA LEU A 6 -0.69 7.69 40.87
C LEU A 6 0.39 6.66 41.24
N ARG A 7 1.12 6.18 40.22
CA ARG A 7 2.52 5.77 40.36
C ARG A 7 3.34 6.45 39.28
N LEU A 8 4.00 7.54 39.67
CA LEU A 8 5.25 7.98 39.06
C LEU A 8 6.32 6.91 39.32
N LEU A 9 7.11 6.57 38.31
CA LEU A 9 8.47 6.10 38.51
C LEU A 9 9.41 6.83 37.54
N PHE A 10 10.50 7.30 38.15
CA PHE A 10 11.56 8.18 37.68
C PHE A 10 12.77 7.33 37.19
N VAL A 11 13.80 8.02 36.63
CA VAL A 11 15.23 7.62 36.51
C VAL A 11 15.57 6.81 35.22
N ALA A 12 16.64 7.01 34.44
CA ALA A 12 17.79 7.94 34.30
C ALA A 12 18.34 7.77 32.85
N LEU A 13 18.86 8.81 32.18
CA LEU A 13 20.27 9.26 32.14
C LEU A 13 21.31 8.20 31.68
N GLY A 14 21.98 8.47 30.57
CA GLY A 14 23.22 7.80 30.11
C GLY A 14 23.47 8.09 28.62
N ALA A 15 24.24 9.11 28.23
CA ALA A 15 25.69 9.30 28.31
C ALA A 15 26.31 9.19 26.89
N THR A 16 27.02 10.25 26.55
CA THR A 16 27.78 10.56 25.33
C THR A 16 28.93 9.61 25.05
N GLY A 17 29.16 9.30 23.77
CA GLY A 17 30.41 8.71 23.27
C GLY A 17 30.98 9.53 22.12
N LEU A 18 31.91 10.45 22.44
CA LEU A 18 32.88 11.02 21.51
C LEU A 18 34.05 10.04 21.38
N ALA A 19 34.43 9.67 20.17
CA ALA A 19 35.74 9.10 19.87
C ALA A 19 36.37 9.90 18.71
N ALA A 20 37.62 10.30 18.92
CA ALA A 20 38.38 11.26 18.15
C ALA A 20 39.57 10.61 17.43
N CYS A 21 40.15 11.37 16.49
CA CYS A 21 41.54 11.34 15.99
C CYS A 21 41.98 10.16 15.08
N GLN A 22 42.27 10.42 13.79
CA GLN A 22 43.59 10.77 13.18
C GLN A 22 44.49 9.51 13.07
N ASP A 23 45.24 9.21 12.00
CA ASP A 23 45.98 10.08 11.10
C ASP A 23 46.46 9.37 9.81
N ILE A 24 46.77 10.23 8.84
CA ILE A 24 47.58 10.20 7.61
C ILE A 24 48.34 8.92 7.19
N GLY A 25 48.25 8.62 5.89
CA GLY A 25 49.20 7.77 5.15
C GLY A 25 49.23 8.12 3.66
N ASP A 26 49.79 9.27 3.30
CA ASP A 26 50.18 9.60 1.93
C ASP A 26 51.41 8.78 1.53
N THR A 27 51.28 7.94 0.52
CA THR A 27 52.43 7.44 -0.26
C THR A 27 52.12 7.57 -1.75
N PRO A 28 52.93 8.29 -2.54
CA PRO A 28 52.77 8.33 -3.98
C PRO A 28 53.37 7.05 -4.57
N ALA A 29 52.50 6.12 -4.99
CA ALA A 29 52.91 4.99 -5.81
C ALA A 29 53.12 5.46 -7.25
N THR A 30 54.40 5.57 -7.63
CA THR A 30 54.86 5.81 -9.00
C THR A 30 54.41 4.64 -9.89
N HIS A 31 53.34 4.81 -10.67
CA HIS A 31 52.91 3.82 -11.65
C HIS A 31 53.85 3.88 -12.88
N VAL A 32 54.74 2.89 -12.98
CA VAL A 32 55.46 2.61 -14.22
C VAL A 32 54.52 1.84 -15.15
N SER A 33 53.92 2.54 -16.12
CA SER A 33 53.16 1.91 -17.21
C SER A 33 54.12 1.26 -18.22
N THR A 34 54.39 -0.03 -18.05
CA THR A 34 54.95 -0.87 -19.11
C THR A 34 53.80 -1.35 -19.99
N THR A 35 53.43 -0.56 -21.01
CA THR A 35 52.40 -0.95 -21.97
C THR A 35 52.97 -1.93 -22.98
N ALA A 36 52.61 -3.21 -22.85
CA ALA A 36 52.72 -4.17 -23.96
C ALA A 36 51.71 -3.78 -25.07
N PRO A 37 52.02 -3.97 -26.37
CA PRO A 37 51.07 -3.65 -27.43
C PRO A 37 49.83 -4.55 -27.30
N ILE A 38 48.68 -3.94 -27.04
CA ILE A 38 47.38 -4.62 -27.04
C ILE A 38 47.03 -4.89 -28.51
N VAL A 39 46.98 -6.16 -28.90
CA VAL A 39 46.40 -6.56 -30.19
C VAL A 39 44.90 -6.28 -30.11
N VAL A 40 44.45 -5.22 -30.78
CA VAL A 40 43.03 -4.90 -30.90
C VAL A 40 42.44 -5.82 -31.97
N THR A 41 41.90 -6.95 -31.54
CA THR A 41 40.98 -7.73 -32.38
C THR A 41 39.68 -6.95 -32.49
N ALA A 42 39.28 -6.59 -33.71
CA ALA A 42 38.02 -5.90 -33.96
C ALA A 42 36.84 -6.70 -33.38
N ALA A 43 35.88 -6.00 -32.76
CA ALA A 43 34.63 -6.60 -32.32
C ALA A 43 33.88 -7.16 -33.55
N PRO A 44 33.25 -8.35 -33.43
CA PRO A 44 32.39 -8.86 -34.49
C PRO A 44 31.26 -7.86 -34.79
N PRO A 45 30.78 -7.77 -36.04
CA PRO A 45 29.71 -6.86 -36.39
C PRO A 45 28.47 -7.14 -35.52
N PRO A 46 27.69 -6.09 -35.17
CA PRO A 46 26.46 -6.27 -34.43
C PRO A 46 25.55 -7.25 -35.19
N ALA A 47 24.91 -8.16 -34.46
CA ALA A 47 23.90 -9.05 -35.03
C ALA A 47 22.81 -8.21 -35.73
N ASP A 48 22.37 -8.66 -36.90
CA ASP A 48 21.28 -8.03 -37.64
C ASP A 48 20.07 -7.85 -36.73
N VAL A 49 19.76 -6.60 -36.38
CA VAL A 49 18.51 -6.26 -35.72
C VAL A 49 17.40 -6.64 -36.69
N PRO A 50 16.44 -7.51 -36.32
CA PRO A 50 15.34 -7.85 -37.20
C PRO A 50 14.67 -6.59 -37.71
N SER A 51 14.76 -6.36 -39.02
CA SER A 51 14.12 -5.23 -39.69
C SER A 51 12.62 -5.31 -39.40
N HIS A 52 12.06 -4.27 -38.79
CA HIS A 52 10.63 -4.17 -38.54
C HIS A 52 9.92 -4.05 -39.89
N ASP A 53 9.47 -5.18 -40.47
CA ASP A 53 8.71 -5.19 -41.72
C ASP A 53 7.43 -4.34 -41.55
N PRO A 54 7.30 -3.19 -42.25
CA PRO A 54 6.12 -2.34 -42.17
C PRO A 54 4.86 -3.03 -42.72
N GLN A 55 5.01 -4.13 -43.46
CA GLN A 55 3.91 -4.91 -44.04
C GLN A 55 3.38 -6.00 -43.09
N LEU A 56 4.05 -6.27 -41.97
CA LEU A 56 3.48 -7.11 -40.92
C LEU A 56 2.30 -6.35 -40.30
N ARG A 57 1.08 -6.85 -40.57
CA ARG A 57 -0.12 -6.38 -39.86
C ARG A 57 0.15 -6.49 -38.36
N PRO A 58 -0.10 -5.43 -37.56
CA PRO A 58 0.05 -5.50 -36.12
C PRO A 58 -0.69 -6.74 -35.61
N GLY A 59 0.05 -7.70 -35.06
CA GLY A 59 -0.56 -8.86 -34.43
C GLY A 59 -1.56 -8.40 -33.39
N SER A 60 -2.67 -9.12 -33.24
CA SER A 60 -3.68 -8.83 -32.23
C SER A 60 -3.03 -8.82 -30.85
N ARG A 61 -2.65 -7.63 -30.37
CA ARG A 61 -2.18 -7.45 -29.00
C ARG A 61 -3.37 -7.79 -28.12
N ALA A 62 -3.24 -8.83 -27.31
CA ALA A 62 -4.23 -9.10 -26.28
C ALA A 62 -4.44 -7.80 -25.47
N ALA A 63 -5.69 -7.33 -25.41
CA ALA A 63 -6.00 -6.16 -24.61
C ALA A 63 -5.57 -6.42 -23.16
N PRO A 64 -4.99 -5.43 -22.45
CA PRO A 64 -4.66 -5.59 -21.05
C PRO A 64 -5.89 -6.07 -20.27
N PRO A 65 -5.72 -7.02 -19.32
CA PRO A 65 -6.84 -7.51 -18.54
C PRO A 65 -7.50 -6.36 -17.77
N MET A 66 -8.81 -6.20 -17.92
CA MET A 66 -9.56 -5.23 -17.14
C MET A 66 -9.74 -5.76 -15.70
N LEU A 67 -9.22 -5.03 -14.73
CA LEU A 67 -9.46 -5.33 -13.32
C LEU A 67 -10.91 -4.96 -12.99
N HIS A 68 -11.71 -5.90 -12.52
CA HIS A 68 -13.11 -5.66 -12.15
C HIS A 68 -13.21 -5.26 -10.67
N PRO A 69 -14.11 -4.32 -10.30
CA PRO A 69 -14.35 -3.98 -8.91
C PRO A 69 -14.89 -5.17 -8.13
N VAL A 70 -14.48 -5.30 -6.87
CA VAL A 70 -15.03 -6.30 -5.95
C VAL A 70 -16.35 -5.82 -5.33
N ALA A 71 -16.52 -4.50 -5.17
CA ALA A 71 -17.74 -3.89 -4.64
C ALA A 71 -18.03 -2.55 -5.34
N LEU A 72 -19.31 -2.30 -5.62
CA LEU A 72 -19.86 -1.04 -6.12
C LEU A 72 -21.24 -0.81 -5.51
N GLY A 73 -21.59 0.47 -5.30
CA GLY A 73 -22.90 0.88 -4.80
C GLY A 73 -22.88 1.39 -3.35
N PRO A 74 -24.07 1.58 -2.77
CA PRO A 74 -24.24 2.02 -1.38
C PRO A 74 -24.15 0.85 -0.39
N PHE A 75 -23.53 1.09 0.75
CA PHE A 75 -23.37 0.12 1.83
C PHE A 75 -23.64 0.78 3.19
N GLU A 76 -24.43 0.11 4.03
CA GLU A 76 -24.75 0.56 5.39
C GLU A 76 -23.69 0.12 6.38
N THR A 77 -23.59 0.80 7.52
CA THR A 77 -22.63 0.45 8.56
C THR A 77 -22.89 -0.96 9.11
N GLY A 78 -21.85 -1.78 9.18
CA GLY A 78 -21.91 -3.13 9.73
C GLY A 78 -21.16 -3.31 11.05
N ASN A 79 -20.42 -2.30 11.52
CA ASN A 79 -19.77 -2.32 12.82
C ASN A 79 -19.60 -0.90 13.41
N PRO A 80 -19.34 -0.80 14.74
CA PRO A 80 -19.15 0.51 15.40
C PRO A 80 -18.00 1.34 14.83
N THR A 81 -16.98 0.68 14.27
CA THR A 81 -15.85 1.36 13.63
C THR A 81 -16.35 2.15 12.41
N ALA A 82 -17.10 1.52 11.51
CA ALA A 82 -17.69 2.13 10.32
C ALA A 82 -18.57 3.34 10.69
N GLU A 83 -19.45 3.18 11.69
CA GLU A 83 -20.29 4.27 12.21
C GLU A 83 -19.45 5.46 12.67
N SER A 84 -18.35 5.20 13.37
CA SER A 84 -17.51 6.26 13.93
C SER A 84 -16.65 6.99 12.90
N ILE A 85 -16.20 6.32 11.83
CA ILE A 85 -15.20 6.89 10.90
C ILE A 85 -15.78 7.39 9.59
N THR A 86 -16.90 6.87 9.11
CA THR A 86 -17.44 7.22 7.78
C THR A 86 -18.96 7.29 7.79
N GLY A 87 -19.63 6.57 8.70
CA GLY A 87 -21.04 6.26 8.56
C GLY A 87 -21.25 5.30 7.39
N SER A 88 -22.41 5.37 6.73
CA SER A 88 -22.64 4.61 5.50
C SER A 88 -21.63 5.03 4.42
N ILE A 89 -21.29 4.14 3.49
CA ILE A 89 -20.39 4.49 2.37
C ILE A 89 -21.03 4.22 1.02
N THR A 90 -20.57 4.93 0.00
CA THR A 90 -20.86 4.64 -1.40
C THR A 90 -19.56 4.43 -2.15
N ILE A 91 -19.44 3.32 -2.89
CA ILE A 91 -18.26 2.97 -3.69
C ILE A 91 -18.61 3.09 -5.18
N GLU A 92 -17.95 4.00 -5.89
CA GLU A 92 -18.23 4.34 -7.28
C GLU A 92 -16.93 4.39 -8.09
N GLY A 93 -16.62 3.37 -8.89
CA GLY A 93 -15.42 3.39 -9.74
C GLY A 93 -14.16 3.74 -8.94
N SER A 94 -13.64 4.97 -9.14
CA SER A 94 -12.48 5.53 -8.44
C SER A 94 -12.80 6.28 -7.13
N ARG A 95 -14.05 6.51 -6.76
CA ARG A 95 -14.43 7.28 -5.56
C ARG A 95 -15.06 6.41 -4.49
N ILE A 96 -14.76 6.75 -3.23
CA ILE A 96 -15.42 6.20 -2.05
C ILE A 96 -15.84 7.38 -1.19
N VAL A 97 -17.14 7.47 -0.88
CA VAL A 97 -17.72 8.60 -0.15
C VAL A 97 -18.39 8.09 1.11
N GLY A 98 -18.02 8.64 2.26
CA GLY A 98 -18.68 8.41 3.53
C GLY A 98 -19.84 9.39 3.75
N GLU A 99 -20.86 8.93 4.48
CA GLU A 99 -22.01 9.73 4.92
C GLU A 99 -21.61 10.98 5.70
N ASN A 100 -20.51 10.92 6.44
CA ASN A 100 -19.96 12.06 7.17
C ASN A 100 -19.28 13.11 6.27
N GLY A 101 -19.20 12.88 4.96
CA GLY A 101 -18.59 13.77 3.98
C GLY A 101 -17.10 13.50 3.72
N ALA A 102 -16.52 12.46 4.32
CA ALA A 102 -15.19 11.97 3.92
C ALA A 102 -15.23 11.47 2.47
N GLU A 103 -14.22 11.79 1.68
CA GLU A 103 -14.09 11.31 0.31
C GLU A 103 -12.67 10.83 0.03
N PHE A 104 -12.57 9.70 -0.66
CA PHE A 104 -11.31 9.12 -1.12
C PHE A 104 -11.38 8.93 -2.63
N VAL A 105 -10.54 9.65 -3.36
CA VAL A 105 -10.29 9.40 -4.79
C VAL A 105 -9.16 8.38 -4.88
N THR A 106 -9.38 7.33 -5.65
CA THR A 106 -8.58 6.12 -5.63
C THR A 106 -8.28 5.58 -7.03
N GLU A 107 -7.15 4.89 -7.14
CA GLU A 107 -6.74 4.13 -8.32
C GLU A 107 -6.67 2.65 -7.96
N ARG A 108 -7.32 1.78 -8.73
CA ARG A 108 -7.21 0.33 -8.53
C ARG A 108 -5.86 -0.14 -9.03
N ILE A 109 -5.07 -0.72 -8.13
CA ILE A 109 -3.72 -1.20 -8.43
C ILE A 109 -3.72 -2.70 -8.73
N ALA A 110 -4.47 -3.48 -7.97
CA ALA A 110 -4.48 -4.94 -8.09
C ALA A 110 -5.78 -5.57 -7.57
N ILE A 111 -6.06 -6.79 -8.05
CA ILE A 111 -6.95 -7.75 -7.38
C ILE A 111 -6.06 -8.86 -6.82
N LEU A 112 -5.93 -8.88 -5.50
CA LEU A 112 -5.14 -9.82 -4.72
C LEU A 112 -6.04 -10.92 -4.16
N ARG A 113 -5.45 -11.88 -3.45
CA ARG A 113 -6.16 -12.87 -2.63
C ARG A 113 -5.97 -12.58 -1.15
N GLY A 114 -6.92 -13.01 -0.32
CA GLY A 114 -6.81 -12.93 1.13
C GLY A 114 -5.52 -13.55 1.67
N GLY A 115 -5.05 -14.63 1.04
CA GLY A 115 -3.80 -15.30 1.41
C GLY A 115 -2.53 -14.50 1.12
N ASP A 116 -2.59 -13.43 0.33
CA ASP A 116 -1.43 -12.61 0.00
C ASP A 116 -1.01 -11.74 1.19
N GLU A 117 0.29 -11.44 1.27
CA GLU A 117 0.85 -10.60 2.33
C GLU A 117 0.89 -9.12 1.91
N PHE A 118 0.50 -8.23 2.84
CA PHE A 118 0.58 -6.78 2.66
C PHE A 118 1.77 -6.14 3.39
N LEU A 119 2.38 -6.91 4.29
CA LEU A 119 3.60 -6.68 5.04
C LEU A 119 4.25 -8.05 5.29
N PRO A 120 5.57 -8.13 5.55
CA PRO A 120 6.22 -9.39 5.86
C PRO A 120 5.49 -10.16 6.97
N GLY A 121 4.97 -11.36 6.64
CA GLY A 121 4.28 -12.24 7.58
C GLY A 121 2.86 -11.81 7.98
N GLN A 122 2.28 -10.78 7.35
CA GLN A 122 0.91 -10.33 7.62
C GLN A 122 0.04 -10.43 6.38
N ARG A 123 -1.04 -11.23 6.45
CA ARG A 123 -1.94 -11.51 5.34
C ARG A 123 -3.22 -10.69 5.39
N TYR A 124 -3.80 -10.42 4.24
CA TYR A 124 -5.11 -9.76 4.14
C TYR A 124 -6.22 -10.57 4.84
N ALA A 125 -6.16 -11.89 4.74
CA ALA A 125 -7.11 -12.81 5.35
C ALA A 125 -7.22 -12.59 6.87
N ASP A 126 -6.08 -12.46 7.54
CA ASP A 126 -6.02 -12.28 8.99
C ASP A 126 -6.51 -10.88 9.39
N ALA A 127 -6.02 -9.83 8.70
CA ALA A 127 -6.34 -8.44 9.02
C ALA A 127 -7.80 -8.06 8.69
N MET A 128 -8.36 -8.66 7.65
CA MET A 128 -9.73 -8.43 7.22
C MET A 128 -10.69 -9.50 7.72
N MET A 129 -10.22 -10.51 8.47
CA MET A 129 -10.96 -11.70 8.93
C MET A 129 -11.83 -12.34 7.83
N ILE A 130 -11.18 -12.70 6.72
CA ILE A 130 -11.77 -13.38 5.57
C ILE A 130 -11.01 -14.68 5.27
N GLY A 131 -11.58 -15.58 4.47
CA GLY A 131 -10.84 -16.73 3.93
C GLY A 131 -9.73 -16.32 2.94
N THR A 132 -8.70 -17.16 2.82
CA THR A 132 -7.50 -16.88 2.00
C THR A 132 -7.77 -16.80 0.50
N GLU A 133 -8.85 -17.40 0.04
CA GLU A 133 -9.30 -17.48 -1.35
C GLU A 133 -10.09 -16.25 -1.80
N HIS A 134 -10.58 -15.45 -0.86
CA HIS A 134 -11.41 -14.30 -1.19
C HIS A 134 -10.62 -13.22 -1.93
N PRO A 135 -11.20 -12.58 -2.96
CA PRO A 135 -10.55 -11.50 -3.67
C PRO A 135 -10.45 -10.26 -2.80
N VAL A 136 -9.31 -9.58 -2.88
CA VAL A 136 -9.04 -8.31 -2.22
C VAL A 136 -8.65 -7.29 -3.27
N GLU A 137 -9.52 -6.30 -3.49
CA GLU A 137 -9.24 -5.16 -4.33
C GLU A 137 -8.35 -4.17 -3.59
N LEU A 138 -7.12 -3.98 -4.07
CA LEU A 138 -6.20 -3.00 -3.53
C LEU A 138 -6.25 -1.72 -4.36
N ARG A 139 -6.57 -0.61 -3.69
CA ARG A 139 -6.59 0.72 -4.29
C ARG A 139 -5.59 1.65 -3.62
N ARG A 140 -4.92 2.48 -4.40
CA ARG A 140 -4.11 3.61 -3.90
C ARG A 140 -5.01 4.83 -3.75
N VAL A 141 -4.91 5.54 -2.63
CA VAL A 141 -5.60 6.81 -2.44
C VAL A 141 -4.75 7.92 -3.04
N VAL A 142 -5.31 8.62 -4.04
CA VAL A 142 -4.62 9.73 -4.74
C VAL A 142 -5.03 11.09 -4.22
N ALA A 143 -6.26 11.22 -3.71
CA ALA A 143 -6.74 12.42 -3.04
C ALA A 143 -7.72 12.04 -1.92
N GLU A 144 -7.76 12.86 -0.88
CA GLU A 144 -8.62 12.66 0.28
C GLU A 144 -9.24 14.00 0.69
N THR A 145 -10.55 14.00 0.93
CA THR A 145 -11.29 15.10 1.55
C THR A 145 -11.71 14.66 2.94
N TRP A 146 -11.34 15.43 3.95
CA TRP A 146 -11.70 15.11 5.33
C TRP A 146 -13.11 15.61 5.67
N PRO A 147 -13.83 14.92 6.57
CA PRO A 147 -15.13 15.40 7.03
C PRO A 147 -15.00 16.78 7.66
N THR A 148 -15.91 17.69 7.29
CA THR A 148 -15.86 19.08 7.77
C THR A 148 -16.31 19.24 9.22
N ARG A 149 -17.23 18.37 9.69
CA ARG A 149 -17.78 18.46 11.05
C ARG A 149 -16.87 17.85 12.11
N VAL A 150 -16.23 16.71 11.79
CA VAL A 150 -15.32 16.01 12.69
C VAL A 150 -14.16 15.44 11.86
N PRO A 151 -13.10 16.23 11.60
CA PRO A 151 -12.02 15.82 10.69
C PRO A 151 -11.29 14.54 11.10
N GLY A 152 -11.24 14.21 12.39
CA GLY A 152 -10.66 12.96 12.91
C GLY A 152 -11.49 11.71 12.65
N ASN A 153 -12.65 11.84 12.01
CA ASN A 153 -13.50 10.73 11.59
C ASN A 153 -13.31 10.50 10.08
N ALA A 154 -12.09 10.21 9.64
CA ALA A 154 -11.82 9.62 8.33
C ALA A 154 -11.29 8.19 8.51
N ILE A 155 -11.05 7.45 7.42
CA ILE A 155 -10.62 6.04 7.50
C ILE A 155 -9.35 5.89 8.36
N CYS A 156 -8.31 6.67 8.09
CA CYS A 156 -7.11 6.73 8.93
C CYS A 156 -7.13 7.90 9.93
N ARG A 157 -8.32 8.36 10.32
CA ARG A 157 -8.56 9.45 11.28
C ARG A 157 -7.89 10.76 10.88
N ASP A 158 -6.93 11.24 11.66
CA ASP A 158 -6.17 12.48 11.47
C ASP A 158 -4.90 12.27 10.66
N MET A 159 -4.72 11.09 10.07
CA MET A 159 -3.58 10.76 9.22
C MET A 159 -4.02 10.41 7.81
N LYS A 160 -3.18 10.76 6.84
CA LYS A 160 -3.46 10.49 5.43
C LYS A 160 -3.58 8.98 5.18
N THR A 161 -4.64 8.58 4.49
CA THR A 161 -4.79 7.21 4.00
C THR A 161 -3.92 7.02 2.75
N GLY A 162 -3.07 5.99 2.74
CA GLY A 162 -2.24 5.66 1.58
C GLY A 162 -2.92 4.68 0.63
N TYR A 163 -3.49 3.61 1.17
CA TYR A 163 -4.14 2.55 0.41
C TYR A 163 -5.43 2.09 1.10
N LEU A 164 -6.35 1.55 0.30
CA LEU A 164 -7.56 0.89 0.73
C LEU A 164 -7.58 -0.52 0.17
N ALA A 165 -7.70 -1.51 1.06
CA ALA A 165 -7.98 -2.89 0.68
C ALA A 165 -9.47 -3.18 0.90
N ILE A 166 -10.15 -3.65 -0.13
CA ILE A 166 -11.60 -3.83 -0.15
C ILE A 166 -11.91 -5.26 -0.55
N THR A 167 -12.78 -5.91 0.19
CA THR A 167 -13.29 -7.24 -0.15
C THR A 167 -14.80 -7.28 0.04
N LYS A 168 -15.46 -8.18 -0.68
CA LYS A 168 -16.87 -8.48 -0.54
C LYS A 168 -16.98 -9.98 -0.25
N VAL A 169 -17.58 -10.31 0.89
CA VAL A 169 -17.78 -11.69 1.35
C VAL A 169 -19.25 -11.91 1.65
N ALA A 170 -19.73 -13.13 1.40
CA ALA A 170 -21.06 -13.54 1.82
C ALA A 170 -20.99 -14.05 3.27
N GLU A 171 -21.74 -13.43 4.17
CA GLU A 171 -21.89 -13.85 5.57
C GLU A 171 -23.36 -14.17 5.84
N GLY A 172 -23.68 -15.47 5.85
CA GLY A 172 -25.06 -15.94 5.94
C GLY A 172 -25.88 -15.43 4.75
N GLU A 173 -26.95 -14.69 5.03
CA GLU A 173 -27.85 -14.12 4.02
C GLU A 173 -27.42 -12.72 3.55
N HIS A 174 -26.31 -12.18 4.05
CA HIS A 174 -25.88 -10.81 3.79
C HIS A 174 -24.54 -10.76 3.08
N ASP A 175 -24.44 -9.87 2.09
CA ASP A 175 -23.15 -9.47 1.54
C ASP A 175 -22.52 -8.42 2.47
N VAL A 176 -21.29 -8.69 2.91
CA VAL A 176 -20.49 -7.80 3.74
C VAL A 176 -19.30 -7.29 2.93
N VAL A 177 -19.19 -5.97 2.83
CA VAL A 177 -18.00 -5.30 2.29
C VAL A 177 -17.11 -4.91 3.44
N ARG A 178 -15.88 -5.41 3.45
CA ARG A 178 -14.87 -5.02 4.43
C ARG A 178 -13.87 -4.09 3.77
N VAL A 179 -13.60 -2.97 4.42
CA VAL A 179 -12.65 -1.94 3.97
C VAL A 179 -11.58 -1.81 5.05
N MET A 180 -10.33 -2.04 4.65
CA MET A 180 -9.16 -1.87 5.48
C MET A 180 -8.36 -0.67 4.97
N GLY A 181 -8.11 0.29 5.87
CA GLY A 181 -7.26 1.44 5.63
C GLY A 181 -5.80 1.15 5.96
N LEU A 182 -4.92 1.51 5.04
CA LEU A 182 -3.48 1.35 5.16
C LEU A 182 -2.80 2.71 5.03
N ARG A 183 -1.92 3.03 5.99
CA ARG A 183 -0.97 4.15 5.91
C ARG A 183 0.37 3.64 5.37
N GLY A 184 1.25 4.56 5.01
CA GLY A 184 2.55 4.25 4.39
C GLY A 184 2.63 4.80 2.96
N GLN A 185 3.84 4.86 2.41
CA GLN A 185 4.09 5.20 1.01
C GLN A 185 4.47 3.98 0.18
N ASP A 186 4.98 2.93 0.81
CA ASP A 186 5.30 1.69 0.12
C ASP A 186 4.03 1.02 -0.42
N MET A 187 4.17 0.35 -1.56
CA MET A 187 3.13 -0.51 -2.10
C MET A 187 2.88 -1.69 -1.15
N PRO A 188 1.65 -1.92 -0.65
CA PRO A 188 1.33 -3.04 0.22
C PRO A 188 1.70 -4.39 -0.42
N ALA A 189 2.72 -5.02 0.14
CA ALA A 189 3.38 -6.22 -0.37
C ALA A 189 4.30 -6.80 0.72
N PRO A 190 4.79 -8.05 0.59
CA PRO A 190 5.72 -8.64 1.55
C PRO A 190 7.04 -7.88 1.70
N SER A 191 7.41 -7.02 0.75
CA SER A 191 8.62 -6.20 0.78
C SER A 191 8.43 -4.80 1.39
N ALA A 192 7.19 -4.42 1.75
CA ALA A 192 6.90 -3.10 2.29
C ALA A 192 7.49 -2.94 3.70
N GLN A 193 7.95 -1.72 4.03
CA GLN A 193 8.58 -1.40 5.30
C GLN A 193 7.74 -0.43 6.14
N ASP A 194 6.98 0.46 5.50
CA ASP A 194 6.28 1.56 6.17
C ASP A 194 4.75 1.45 6.16
N VAL A 195 4.21 0.31 5.70
CA VAL A 195 2.77 0.07 5.66
C VAL A 195 2.24 -0.22 7.06
N VAL A 196 1.12 0.40 7.44
CA VAL A 196 0.46 0.17 8.74
C VAL A 196 -1.06 0.17 8.59
N VAL A 197 -1.73 -0.86 9.11
CA VAL A 197 -3.20 -0.87 9.21
C VAL A 197 -3.65 0.22 10.18
N CYS A 198 -4.50 1.13 9.72
CA CYS A 198 -5.04 2.22 10.54
C CYS A 198 -6.49 1.98 10.97
N ALA A 199 -7.25 1.25 10.16
CA ALA A 199 -8.65 0.93 10.40
C ALA A 199 -9.07 -0.31 9.63
N SER A 200 -10.06 -1.01 10.16
CA SER A 200 -10.78 -2.09 9.50
C SER A 200 -12.26 -1.94 9.82
N SER A 201 -13.09 -1.81 8.78
CA SER A 201 -14.52 -1.49 8.87
C SER A 201 -15.33 -2.43 8.00
N SER A 202 -16.53 -2.77 8.46
CA SER A 202 -17.46 -3.65 7.75
C SER A 202 -18.73 -2.91 7.42
N TYR A 203 -19.28 -3.17 6.24
CA TYR A 203 -20.49 -2.55 5.73
C TYR A 203 -21.40 -3.62 5.12
N TYR A 204 -22.70 -3.49 5.27
CA TYR A 204 -23.68 -4.38 4.65
C TYR A 204 -24.14 -3.81 3.31
N ALA A 205 -24.24 -4.66 2.29
CA ALA A 205 -24.90 -4.27 1.05
C ALA A 205 -26.38 -3.97 1.33
N ARG A 206 -26.87 -2.81 0.88
CA ARG A 206 -28.31 -2.55 0.84
C ARG A 206 -28.97 -3.54 -0.13
N ARG A 207 -29.99 -4.24 0.35
CA ARG A 207 -30.87 -5.05 -0.53
C ARG A 207 -31.92 -4.16 -1.18
#